data_AF-A0A7K9PQE0-F1
#
_entry.id   AF-A0A7K9PQE0-F1
#
_cell.length_a   1.000
_cell.length_b   1.000
_cell.length_c   1.000
_cell.angle_alpha   90.00
_cell.angle_beta   90.00
_cell.angle_gamma   90.00
#
_symmetry.space_group_name_H-M   'P 1'
#
loop_
_entity.id
_entity.type
_entity.pdbx_description
1 polymer ?
#
loop_
_entity_poly.entity_id
_entity_poly.type
_entity_poly.pdbx_seq_one_letter_code
_entity_poly.pdbx_strand_id
1 'polypeptide(L)' 'YAARFVKTGRCGGSRLGLERAQVEREVAILRQLNHPNIMRLHDLFASRAEVVLVLEL' A
#
# COMPACT_ATOMS: atom_id res chain seq x y z
N TYR A 1 4.12 12.94 8.03
CA TYR A 1 3.64 11.93 7.06
C TYR A 1 4.79 11.05 6.61
N ALA A 2 4.58 9.74 6.56
CA ALA A 2 5.54 8.76 6.05
C ALA A 2 5.07 8.21 4.70
N ALA A 3 6.00 7.99 3.77
CA ALA A 3 5.69 7.37 2.48
C ALA A 3 6.26 5.95 2.43
N ARG A 4 5.39 4.96 2.22
CA ARG A 4 5.77 3.56 2.03
C ARG A 4 5.71 3.21 0.55
N PHE A 5 6.87 2.88 -0.03
CA PHE A 5 7.00 2.49 -1.43
C PHE A 5 6.90 0.97 -1.55
N VAL A 6 5.88 0.50 -2.27
CA VAL A 6 5.60 -0.93 -2.46
C VAL A 6 5.75 -1.28 -3.93
N LYS A 7 6.80 -2.04 -4.28
CA LYS A 7 6.99 -2.54 -5.64
C LYS A 7 5.98 -3.66 -5.94
N THR A 8 5.19 -3.49 -7.00
CA THR A 8 4.24 -4.50 -7.47
C THR A 8 4.88 -5.33 -8.58
N GLY A 9 4.93 -6.66 -8.41
CA GLY A 9 5.44 -7.58 -9.43
C GLY A 9 4.46 -7.74 -10.60
N ARG A 10 4.97 -8.06 -11.81
CA ARG A 10 4.14 -8.21 -13.04
C ARG A 10 3.60 -9.61 -13.27
N CYS A 11 4.08 -10.65 -12.58
CA CYS A 11 3.67 -12.03 -12.82
C CYS A 11 3.60 -12.81 -11.51
N GLY A 12 2.60 -13.68 -11.35
CA GLY A 12 2.35 -14.54 -10.18
C GLY A 12 3.42 -15.62 -9.88
N GLY A 13 4.68 -15.37 -10.26
CA GLY A 13 5.85 -16.21 -9.97
C GLY A 13 7.16 -15.42 -9.79
N SER A 14 7.15 -14.09 -9.91
CA SER A 14 8.34 -13.27 -9.66
C SER A 14 8.62 -13.17 -8.17
N ARG A 15 9.79 -13.64 -7.72
CA ARG A 15 10.29 -13.53 -6.33
C ARG A 15 10.56 -12.07 -5.88
N LEU A 16 10.39 -11.10 -6.78
CA LEU A 16 10.72 -9.69 -6.57
C LEU A 16 9.45 -8.85 -6.76
N GLY A 17 8.92 -8.33 -5.66
CA GLY A 17 7.72 -7.49 -5.63
C GLY A 17 6.50 -8.21 -5.03
N LEU A 18 5.60 -7.43 -4.43
CA LEU A 18 4.34 -7.95 -3.89
C LEU A 18 3.31 -8.12 -5.02
N GLU A 19 2.43 -9.10 -4.87
CA GLU A 19 1.27 -9.21 -5.74
C GLU A 19 0.35 -8.01 -5.51
N ARG A 20 -0.14 -7.44 -6.61
CA ARG A 20 -1.02 -6.26 -6.56
C ARG A 20 -2.25 -6.50 -5.68
N ALA A 21 -2.83 -7.70 -5.73
CA ALA A 21 -3.97 -8.08 -4.89
C ALA A 21 -3.65 -8.02 -3.38
N GLN A 22 -2.41 -8.29 -2.98
CA GLN A 22 -2.00 -8.21 -1.59
C GLN A 22 -1.88 -6.75 -1.13
N VAL A 23 -1.34 -5.88 -2.00
CA VAL A 23 -1.27 -4.43 -1.74
C VAL A 23 -2.67 -3.83 -1.64
N GLU A 24 -3.57 -4.21 -2.55
CA GLU A 24 -4.96 -3.76 -2.54
C GLU A 24 -5.70 -4.19 -1.26
N ARG A 25 -5.45 -5.40 -0.75
CA ARG A 25 -5.97 -5.84 0.56
C ARG A 25 -5.45 -4.99 1.71
N GLU A 26 -4.15 -4.70 1.73
CA GLU A 26 -3.54 -3.86 2.78
C GLU A 26 -4.17 -2.45 2.78
N VAL A 27 -4.32 -1.86 1.59
CA VAL A 27 -4.95 -0.55 1.39
C VAL A 27 -6.42 -0.57 1.83
N ALA A 28 -7.17 -1.63 1.49
CA ALA A 28 -8.57 -1.76 1.87
C ALA A 28 -8.77 -1.77 3.39
N ILE A 29 -7.87 -2.45 4.12
CA ILE A 29 -7.88 -2.48 5.58
C ILE A 29 -7.52 -1.09 6.14
N LEU A 30 -6.45 -0.47 5.65
CA LEU A 30 -6.02 0.86 6.11
C LEU A 30 -7.06 1.95 5.83
N ARG A 31 -7.88 1.82 4.78
CA ARG A 31 -8.99 2.74 4.50
C ARG A 31 -10.16 2.61 5.48
N GLN A 32 -10.36 1.43 6.07
CA GLN A 32 -11.43 1.16 7.03
C GLN A 32 -11.03 1.50 8.47
N LEU A 33 -9.74 1.55 8.75
CA LEU A 33 -9.20 1.88 10.07
C LEU A 33 -9.22 3.40 10.27
N ASN A 34 -10.19 3.87 11.06
CA ASN A 34 -10.25 5.24 11.56
C ASN A 34 -10.26 5.23 13.09
N HIS A 35 -9.07 5.24 13.68
CA HIS A 35 -8.88 5.15 15.12
C HIS A 35 -7.75 6.08 15.56
N PRO A 36 -7.89 6.81 16.69
CA PRO A 36 -6.90 7.80 17.13
C PRO A 36 -5.50 7.22 17.42
N ASN A 37 -5.40 5.92 17.71
CA ASN A 37 -4.14 5.24 18.01
C ASN A 37 -3.60 4.36 16.86
N ILE A 38 -4.18 4.46 15.66
CA ILE A 38 -3.76 3.68 14.50
C ILE A 38 -3.36 4.65 13.39
N MET A 39 -2.22 4.39 12.75
CA MET A 39 -1.75 5.19 11.62
C MET A 39 -2.81 5.21 10.51
N ARG A 40 -3.21 6.42 10.11
CA ARG A 40 -4.23 6.63 9.08
C ARG A 40 -3.59 6.72 7.69
N LEU A 41 -4.25 6.15 6.69
CA LEU A 41 -3.91 6.39 5.29
C LEU A 41 -4.39 7.79 4.88
N HIS A 42 -3.44 8.67 4.58
CA HIS A 42 -3.69 10.01 4.06
C HIS A 42 -3.97 9.96 2.55
N ASP A 43 -3.04 9.39 1.78
CA ASP A 43 -3.11 9.34 0.33
C ASP A 43 -2.53 8.04 -0.25
N LEU A 44 -2.91 7.77 -1.50
CA LEU A 44 -2.43 6.63 -2.26
C LEU A 44 -2.12 7.02 -3.70
N PHE A 45 -0.92 6.68 -4.15
CA PHE A 45 -0.50 6.85 -5.55
C PHE A 45 -0.15 5.48 -6.12
N ALA A 46 -0.73 5.13 -7.26
CA ALA A 46 -0.45 3.87 -7.93
C ALA A 46 0.15 4.12 -9.32
N SER A 47 1.23 3.41 -9.62
CA SER A 47 1.87 3.35 -10.93
C SER A 47 1.90 1.90 -11.42
N ARG A 48 2.36 1.66 -12.65
CA ARG A 48 2.45 0.30 -13.24
C ARG A 48 3.43 -0.62 -12.50
N ALA A 49 4.40 -0.07 -11.78
CA ALA A 49 5.47 -0.83 -11.15
C ALA A 49 5.47 -0.74 -9.62
N GLU A 50 4.75 0.23 -9.05
CA GLU A 50 4.77 0.49 -7.61
C GLU A 50 3.51 1.21 -7.15
N VAL A 51 3.23 1.05 -5.85
CA VAL A 51 2.18 1.75 -5.12
C VAL A 51 2.85 2.47 -3.96
N VAL A 52 2.52 3.75 -3.78
CA VAL A 52 3.01 4.60 -2.70
C VAL A 52 1.86 4.88 -1.75
N LEU A 53 2.02 4.53 -0.48
CA LEU A 53 1.05 4.81 0.57
C LEU A 53 1.58 5.97 1.43
N VAL A 54 0.80 7.03 1.55
CA VAL A 54 1.11 8.17 2.43
C VAL A 54 0.35 7.98 3.73
N LEU A 55 1.09 7.85 4.84
CA LEU A 55 0.57 7.57 6.17
C LEU A 55 0.76 8.78 7.09
N GLU A 56 -0.20 9.02 7.97
CA GLU A 56 -0.10 9.98 9.08
C GLU A 56 0.86 9.44 10.15
N LEU A 57 1.73 10.31 10.68
CA LEU A 57 2.79 9.95 11.65
C LEU A 57 2.37 10.31 13.06
#